data_AF-A0A926U0U3-F1
#
_entry.id   AF-A0A926U0U3-F1
#
_cell.length_a   1.000
_cell.length_b   1.000
_cell.length_c   1.000
_cell.angle_alpha   90.00
_cell.angle_beta   90.00
_cell.angle_gamma   90.00
#
_symmetry.space_group_name_H-M   'P 1'
#
loop_
_entity.id
_entity.type
_entity.pdbx_description
1 polymer ?
#
loop_
_entity_poly.entity_id
_entity_poly.type
_entity_poly.pdbx_seq_one_letter_code
_entity_poly.pdbx_strand_id
1 'polypeptide(L)'
;MDKRSFYAGKTVVKVEWWLSNCSPYPDLYWARLRVFSDGSADAAWAESQVYGFDREEYAGYFLSEDEYMRFDSMDEEDEADIGVKKSEISPPAWQSDESAAFEYLGTY
;
A
#
# COMPACT_ATOMS: atom_id res chain seq x y z
N MET A 1 15.96 -11.62 1.14
CA MET A 1 16.20 -10.92 2.42
C MET A 1 15.10 -11.31 3.40
N ASP A 2 15.38 -11.53 4.68
CA ASP A 2 14.34 -11.86 5.67
C ASP A 2 13.72 -10.60 6.30
N LYS A 3 12.56 -10.76 6.96
CA LYS A 3 11.80 -9.67 7.59
C LYS A 3 12.61 -8.85 8.58
N ARG A 4 13.35 -9.50 9.48
CA ARG A 4 14.08 -8.81 10.55
C ARG A 4 15.21 -7.99 9.95
N SER A 5 15.95 -8.56 9.00
CA SER A 5 17.00 -7.85 8.28
C SER A 5 16.45 -6.69 7.44
N PHE A 6 15.28 -6.88 6.80
CA PHE A 6 14.64 -5.84 6.01
C PHE A 6 14.28 -4.61 6.84
N TYR A 7 13.77 -4.76 8.07
CA TYR A 7 13.36 -3.62 8.91
C TYR A 7 14.45 -3.09 9.85
N ALA A 8 15.60 -3.77 9.96
CA ALA A 8 16.62 -3.46 10.95
C ALA A 8 17.13 -2.01 10.84
N GLY A 9 16.93 -1.21 11.89
CA GLY A 9 17.44 0.17 11.96
C GLY A 9 16.69 1.18 11.08
N LYS A 10 15.58 0.78 10.45
CA LYS A 10 14.79 1.64 9.58
C LYS A 10 13.61 2.24 10.32
N THR A 11 13.25 3.46 9.95
CA THR A 11 12.01 4.10 10.38
C THR A 11 11.13 4.40 9.17
N VAL A 12 9.82 4.26 9.33
CA VAL A 12 8.85 4.68 8.30
C VAL A 12 8.91 6.21 8.19
N VAL A 13 9.12 6.72 6.98
CA VAL A 13 9.15 8.16 6.67
C VAL A 13 7.92 8.62 5.90
N LYS A 14 7.23 7.69 5.21
CA LYS A 14 6.00 7.96 4.47
C LYS A 14 5.09 6.74 4.50
N VAL A 15 3.78 6.97 4.61
CA VAL A 15 2.73 5.97 4.47
C VAL A 15 1.76 6.49 3.42
N GLU A 16 1.48 5.68 2.42
CA GLU A 16 0.51 5.96 1.37
C GLU A 16 -0.58 4.89 1.39
N TRP A 17 -1.82 5.33 1.19
CA TRP A 17 -2.95 4.44 1.01
C TRP A 17 -3.35 4.40 -0.45
N TRP A 18 -3.73 3.20 -0.87
CA TRP A 18 -4.08 2.87 -2.22
C TRP A 18 -5.44 2.18 -2.22
N LEU A 19 -6.21 2.39 -3.26
CA LEU A 19 -7.58 1.88 -3.39
C LEU A 19 -7.70 1.12 -4.70
N SER A 20 -8.36 -0.03 -4.69
CA SER A 20 -8.63 -0.79 -5.91
C SER A 20 -9.62 -0.02 -6.78
N ASN A 21 -9.31 0.10 -8.07
CA ASN A 21 -10.24 0.67 -9.07
C ASN A 21 -11.31 -0.35 -9.51
N CYS A 22 -11.15 -1.64 -9.15
CA CYS A 22 -11.97 -2.73 -9.66
C CYS A 22 -13.24 -2.99 -8.84
N SER A 23 -13.40 -2.30 -7.70
CA SER A 23 -14.50 -2.58 -6.77
C SER A 23 -15.26 -1.30 -6.42
N PRO A 24 -16.58 -1.25 -6.69
CA PRO A 24 -17.39 -0.10 -6.36
C PRO A 24 -17.73 -0.07 -4.86
N TYR A 25 -18.11 1.10 -4.37
CA TYR A 25 -18.67 1.26 -3.03
C TYR A 25 -19.93 0.38 -2.83
N PRO A 26 -20.09 -0.30 -1.67
CA PRO A 26 -19.31 -0.18 -0.44
C PRO A 26 -18.12 -1.15 -0.28
N ASP A 27 -17.85 -2.01 -1.26
CA ASP A 27 -16.86 -3.09 -1.17
C ASP A 27 -15.44 -2.59 -1.50
N LEU A 28 -14.93 -1.67 -0.68
CA LEU A 28 -13.64 -1.01 -0.91
C LEU A 28 -12.46 -1.89 -0.47
N TYR A 29 -11.55 -2.18 -1.40
CA TYR A 29 -10.30 -2.88 -1.11
C TYR A 29 -9.14 -1.90 -1.04
N TRP A 30 -8.45 -1.93 0.10
CA TRP A 30 -7.36 -1.01 0.41
C TRP A 30 -6.01 -1.72 0.35
N ALA A 31 -5.01 -0.99 -0.10
CA ALA A 31 -3.62 -1.35 0.03
C ALA A 31 -2.83 -0.24 0.71
N ARG A 32 -1.70 -0.59 1.32
CA ARG A 32 -0.81 0.33 1.99
C ARG A 32 0.59 0.17 1.42
N LEU A 33 1.23 1.31 1.13
CA LEU A 33 2.65 1.39 0.81
C LEU A 33 3.35 2.18 1.92
N ARG A 34 4.49 1.68 2.41
CA ARG A 34 5.34 2.43 3.35
C ARG A 34 6.73 2.60 2.79
N VAL A 35 7.29 3.79 2.97
CA VAL A 35 8.67 4.10 2.60
C VAL A 35 9.50 4.26 3.86
N PHE A 36 10.68 3.69 3.83
CA PHE A 36 11.61 3.67 4.94
C PHE A 36 12.73 4.70 4.77
N SER A 37 13.40 5.03 5.88
CA SER A 37 14.46 6.04 5.96
C SER A 37 15.67 5.79 5.06
N ASP A 38 15.84 4.57 4.54
CA ASP A 38 16.91 4.20 3.61
C ASP A 38 16.45 4.20 2.14
N GLY A 39 15.19 4.56 1.87
CA GLY A 39 14.58 4.58 0.53
C GLY A 39 13.93 3.27 0.09
N SER A 40 14.10 2.19 0.85
CA SER A 40 13.35 0.94 0.63
C SER A 40 11.87 1.12 0.94
N ALA A 41 11.03 0.21 0.47
CA ALA A 41 9.59 0.28 0.68
C ALA A 41 8.97 -1.08 0.92
N ASP A 42 7.80 -1.09 1.55
CA ASP A 42 6.93 -2.25 1.57
C ASP A 42 5.52 -1.91 1.07
N ALA A 43 4.82 -2.94 0.58
CA ALA A 43 3.44 -2.85 0.16
C ALA A 43 2.63 -4.05 0.66
N ALA A 44 1.33 -3.85 0.83
CA ALA A 44 0.41 -4.89 1.29
C ALA A 44 -1.03 -4.57 0.89
N TRP A 45 -1.81 -5.60 0.56
CA TRP A 45 -3.28 -5.54 0.39
C TRP A 45 -4.06 -5.96 1.63
N ALA A 46 -3.37 -6.55 2.61
CA ALA A 46 -3.95 -6.99 3.87
C ALA A 46 -2.91 -6.96 5.00
N GLU A 47 -3.36 -6.79 6.24
CA GLU A 47 -2.51 -6.80 7.45
C GLU A 47 -1.76 -8.12 7.67
N SER A 48 -2.18 -9.21 7.01
CA SER A 48 -1.60 -10.54 7.18
C SER A 48 -0.35 -10.78 6.32
N GLN A 49 -0.10 -9.99 5.28
CA GLN A 49 0.96 -10.24 4.29
C GLN A 49 1.57 -8.93 3.81
N VAL A 50 2.91 -8.84 3.86
CA VAL A 50 3.68 -7.66 3.44
C VAL A 50 4.79 -8.06 2.47
N TYR A 51 4.97 -7.24 1.43
CA TYR A 51 5.98 -7.42 0.39
C TYR A 51 7.03 -6.33 0.48
N GLY A 52 8.31 -6.67 0.56
CA GLY A 52 9.43 -5.74 0.68
C GLY A 52 10.17 -5.51 -0.64
N PHE A 53 10.56 -4.26 -0.88
CA PHE A 53 11.17 -3.77 -2.12
C PHE A 53 12.35 -2.86 -1.84
N ASP A 54 13.29 -2.80 -2.78
CA ASP A 54 14.49 -1.98 -2.66
C ASP A 54 14.22 -0.48 -2.79
N ARG A 55 13.10 -0.11 -3.43
CA ARG A 55 12.72 1.27 -3.69
C ARG A 55 11.20 1.44 -3.65
N GLU A 56 10.77 2.65 -3.30
CA GLU A 56 9.36 3.08 -3.38
C GLU A 56 8.71 2.78 -4.73
N GLU A 57 9.42 3.03 -5.84
CA GLU A 57 8.85 2.87 -7.18
C GLU A 57 8.40 1.44 -7.46
N TYR A 58 9.15 0.43 -6.99
CA TYR A 58 8.84 -0.99 -7.18
C TYR A 58 7.60 -1.40 -6.40
N ALA A 59 7.44 -0.90 -5.17
CA ALA A 59 6.23 -1.08 -4.39
C ALA A 59 5.01 -0.43 -5.07
N GLY A 60 5.20 0.74 -5.69
CA GLY A 60 4.16 1.42 -6.46
C GLY A 60 3.76 0.64 -7.71
N TYR A 61 4.72 0.14 -8.49
CA TYR A 61 4.45 -0.69 -9.68
C TYR A 61 3.70 -1.96 -9.31
N PHE A 62 4.11 -2.63 -8.23
CA PHE A 62 3.44 -3.82 -7.72
C PHE A 62 1.96 -3.60 -7.42
N LEU A 63 1.61 -2.48 -6.76
CA LEU A 63 0.21 -2.15 -6.48
C LEU A 63 -0.54 -1.77 -7.76
N SER A 64 0.07 -0.98 -8.64
CA SER A 64 -0.55 -0.55 -9.90
C SER A 64 -0.84 -1.70 -10.86
N GLU A 65 0.01 -2.72 -10.92
CA GLU A 65 -0.24 -3.91 -11.76
C GLU A 65 -1.44 -4.73 -11.30
N ASP A 66 -1.78 -4.68 -10.01
CA ASP A 66 -2.99 -5.27 -9.45
C ASP A 66 -4.17 -4.28 -9.38
N GLU A 67 -4.13 -3.24 -10.22
CA GLU A 67 -5.25 -2.31 -10.43
C GLU A 67 -5.59 -1.47 -9.16
N TYR A 68 -4.54 -1.09 -8.40
CA TYR A 68 -4.65 -0.11 -7.32
C TYR A 68 -4.12 1.25 -7.75
N MET A 69 -4.77 2.30 -7.27
CA MET A 69 -4.36 3.69 -7.45
C MET A 69 -4.16 4.40 -6.12
N ARG A 70 -3.36 5.47 -6.12
CA ARG A 70 -3.10 6.27 -4.91
C ARG A 70 -4.38 6.95 -4.46
N PHE A 71 -4.83 6.68 -3.24
CA PHE A 71 -6.03 7.30 -2.68
C PHE A 71 -5.91 8.84 -2.64
N ASP A 72 -4.72 9.35 -2.30
CA ASP A 72 -4.48 10.79 -2.29
C ASP A 72 -4.56 11.44 -3.67
N SER A 73 -4.45 10.66 -4.74
CA SER A 73 -4.55 11.12 -6.12
C SER A 73 -5.94 10.97 -6.74
N MET A 74 -6.92 10.40 -6.01
CA MET A 74 -8.31 10.30 -6.49
C MET A 74 -8.86 11.65 -6.94
N ASP A 75 -9.42 11.68 -8.14
CA ASP A 75 -10.11 12.83 -8.72
C ASP A 75 -11.63 12.62 -8.85
N GLU A 76 -12.34 13.55 -9.53
CA GLU A 76 -13.80 13.49 -9.68
C GLU A 76 -14.28 12.34 -10.59
N GLU A 77 -13.45 11.90 -11.54
CA GLU A 77 -13.75 10.75 -12.42
C GLU A 77 -13.64 9.45 -11.62
N ASP A 78 -12.57 9.32 -10.84
CA ASP A 78 -12.38 8.22 -9.90
C ASP A 78 -13.53 8.10 -8.87
N GLU A 79 -13.96 9.23 -8.29
CA GLU A 79 -15.10 9.28 -7.37
C GLU A 79 -16.40 8.78 -8.02
N ALA A 80 -16.60 9.12 -9.30
CA ALA A 80 -17.78 8.69 -10.06
C ALA A 80 -17.75 7.20 -10.38
N ASP A 81 -16.58 6.67 -10.77
CA ASP A 81 -16.39 5.26 -11.11
C ASP A 81 -16.53 4.34 -9.88
N ILE A 82 -15.96 4.74 -8.75
CA ILE A 82 -16.08 4.00 -7.48
C ILE A 82 -17.48 4.21 -6.86
N GLY A 83 -18.14 5.33 -7.17
CA GLY A 83 -19.48 5.66 -6.68
C GLY A 83 -19.50 6.23 -5.26
N VAL A 84 -18.40 6.82 -4.79
CA VAL A 84 -18.28 7.47 -3.49
C VAL A 84 -17.28 8.61 -3.54
N LYS A 85 -17.54 9.69 -2.80
CA LYS A 85 -16.57 10.78 -2.71
C LYS A 85 -15.39 10.40 -1.84
N LYS A 86 -14.19 10.83 -2.23
CA LYS A 86 -12.96 10.69 -1.44
C LYS A 86 -13.14 11.25 -0.02
N SER A 87 -13.88 12.35 0.11
CA SER A 87 -14.17 12.98 1.40
C SER A 87 -15.12 12.20 2.32
N GLU A 88 -15.82 11.19 1.80
CA GLU A 88 -16.78 10.36 2.54
C GLU A 88 -16.18 9.03 3.01
N ILE A 89 -14.98 8.70 2.53
CA ILE A 89 -14.26 7.48 2.89
C ILE A 89 -12.92 7.82 3.54
N SER A 90 -12.38 6.89 4.30
CA SER A 90 -11.08 7.06 4.94
C SER A 90 -10.35 5.73 4.90
N PRO A 91 -9.02 5.74 4.76
CA PRO A 91 -8.25 4.52 4.81
C PRO A 91 -8.44 3.79 6.14
N PRO A 92 -8.36 2.45 6.15
CA PRO A 92 -8.52 1.67 7.37
C PRO A 92 -7.37 1.91 8.35
N ALA A 93 -7.64 1.69 9.64
CA ALA A 93 -6.61 1.70 10.67
C ALA A 93 -5.96 0.31 10.76
N TRP A 94 -4.97 0.04 9.91
CA TRP A 94 -4.17 -1.17 10.05
C TRP A 94 -3.27 -1.12 11.28
N GLN A 95 -3.21 -2.22 12.01
CA GLN A 95 -2.34 -2.40 13.16
C GLN A 95 -0.89 -2.66 12.71
N SER A 96 -0.05 -2.97 13.69
CA SER A 96 1.34 -3.36 13.45
C SER A 96 1.43 -4.63 12.62
N ASP A 97 2.30 -4.63 11.61
CA ASP A 97 2.56 -5.83 10.79
C ASP A 97 3.54 -6.78 11.46
N GLU A 98 3.79 -6.68 12.77
CA GLU A 98 4.75 -7.55 13.47
C GLU A 98 4.45 -9.04 13.25
N SER A 99 3.17 -9.41 13.27
CA SER A 99 2.70 -10.78 13.01
C SER A 99 2.47 -11.11 11.53
N ALA A 100 2.54 -10.12 10.63
CA ALA A 100 2.31 -10.35 9.20
C ALA A 100 3.38 -11.28 8.62
N ALA A 101 2.98 -12.15 7.70
CA ALA A 101 3.92 -12.83 6.83
C ALA A 101 4.66 -11.78 5.97
N PHE A 102 5.91 -12.07 5.62
CA PHE A 102 6.75 -11.15 4.89
C PHE A 102 7.47 -11.88 3.76
N GLU A 103 7.39 -11.30 2.57
CA GLU A 103 8.09 -11.75 1.39
C GLU A 103 8.92 -10.60 0.82
N TYR A 104 10.17 -10.87 0.46
CA TYR A 104 11.02 -9.85 -0.14
C TYR A 104 11.14 -10.10 -1.64
N LEU A 105 10.65 -9.13 -2.42
CA LEU A 105 10.67 -9.16 -3.88
C LEU A 105 11.85 -8.35 -4.45
N GLY A 106 12.41 -7.40 -3.69
CA GLY A 106 13.61 -6.65 -4.08
C GLY A 106 13.32 -5.67 -5.22
N THR A 107 13.83 -5.96 -6.42
CA THR A 107 13.49 -5.23 -7.64
C THR A 107 12.24 -5.85 -8.26
N TYR A 108 11.24 -5.01 -8.50
CA TYR A 108 9.98 -5.40 -9.15
C TYR A 108 9.91 -4.84 -10.56
#